data_AF-A0A497SAS8-F1
#
_entry.id   AF-A0A497SAS8-F1
#
_cell.length_a   1.000
_cell.length_b   1.000
_cell.length_c   1.000
_cell.angle_alpha   90.00
_cell.angle_beta   90.00
_cell.angle_gamma   90.00
#
_symmetry.space_group_name_H-M   'P 1'
#
loop_
_entity.id
_entity.type
_entity.pdbx_description
1 polymer ?
#
loop_
_entity_poly.entity_id
_entity_poly.type
_entity_poly.pdbx_seq_one_letter_code
_entity_poly.pdbx_strand_id
1 'polypeptide(L)'
;MPTIEERIREIEEEIRKTPYNKKTQHHIGRLKAKLARLREELISRGGGGGARTEGIRKFGDASVALVGFPSVGKSTLLNKLTNVKSKIAEYEFTTLSVIPGMMKYNGADIQLIDLPGIIEGASIGRGRGKEILSVIRNMDLILIIVDALRIEQLGIIEDELYKIGIRLNQRRPDIKIERKHSGGIHIISNKNLKIKKELIKEILNEYKIHSADVTIHEEVDEEKIIDAIVGNRVYIPSIIVINKIDLLDDLNSLNSIGEKIKREFIPISAKNGTNLDVLKDEIFRRLGFIRIYMKPPGKEADMEEPLIMKSGSRIIDVCDKIHQDIKKGFRYARVWGNSVRFDGQIVGLEHEVKDGDIVTIITR
;
A
#
# COMPACT_ATOMS: atom_id res chain seq x y z
N MET A 1 25.15 -17.52 22.76
CA MET A 1 24.26 -17.88 21.62
C MET A 1 24.18 -16.66 20.70
N PRO A 2 24.22 -16.82 19.37
CA PRO A 2 24.12 -15.68 18.46
C PRO A 2 22.79 -14.95 18.62
N THR A 3 22.82 -13.63 18.51
CA THR A 3 21.65 -12.76 18.52
C THR A 3 20.74 -13.06 17.32
N ILE A 4 19.47 -12.64 17.37
CA ILE A 4 18.55 -12.86 16.23
C ILE A 4 19.06 -12.16 14.97
N GLU A 5 19.67 -10.98 15.12
CA GLU A 5 20.26 -10.20 14.03
C GLU A 5 21.47 -10.89 13.39
N GLU A 6 22.33 -11.52 14.18
CA GLU A 6 23.43 -12.36 13.69
C GLU A 6 22.89 -13.56 12.91
N ARG A 7 21.87 -14.25 13.44
CA ARG A 7 21.24 -15.38 12.76
C ARG A 7 20.57 -15.00 11.45
N ILE A 8 19.98 -13.81 11.36
CA ILE A 8 19.43 -13.27 10.11
C ILE A 8 20.54 -13.03 9.09
N ARG A 9 21.63 -12.38 9.50
CA ARG A 9 22.79 -12.13 8.62
C ARG A 9 23.43 -13.41 8.10
N GLU A 10 23.60 -14.41 8.97
CA GLU A 10 24.11 -15.73 8.58
C GLU A 10 23.25 -16.39 7.49
N ILE A 11 21.92 -16.38 7.67
CA ILE A 11 20.99 -16.96 6.69
C ILE A 11 20.98 -16.15 5.38
N GLU A 12 21.05 -14.82 5.45
CA GLU A 12 21.13 -13.97 4.26
C GLU A 12 22.42 -14.23 3.46
N GLU A 13 23.56 -14.36 4.14
CA GLU A 13 24.81 -14.74 3.49
C GLU A 13 24.74 -16.13 2.86
N GLU A 14 24.13 -17.10 3.56
CA GLU A 14 23.98 -18.47 3.05
C GLU A 14 23.12 -18.51 1.78
N ILE A 15 21.97 -17.81 1.79
CA ILE A 15 21.11 -17.67 0.61
C ILE A 15 21.89 -17.01 -0.54
N ARG A 16 22.65 -15.95 -0.26
CA ARG A 16 23.43 -15.22 -1.27
C ARG A 16 24.53 -16.07 -1.90
N LYS A 17 25.20 -16.91 -1.11
CA LYS A 17 26.29 -17.79 -1.58
C LYS A 17 25.78 -19.04 -2.30
N THR A 18 24.52 -19.42 -2.11
CA THR A 18 23.95 -20.64 -2.67
C THR A 18 23.32 -20.39 -4.05
N PRO A 19 23.83 -21.01 -5.14
CA PRO A 19 23.25 -20.84 -6.47
C PRO A 19 21.86 -21.50 -6.53
N TYR A 20 20.87 -20.80 -7.09
CA TYR A 20 19.51 -21.31 -7.22
C TYR A 20 19.39 -22.33 -8.37
N ASN A 21 19.08 -23.58 -8.04
CA ASN A 21 18.86 -24.66 -9.00
C ASN A 21 17.88 -25.71 -8.44
N LYS A 22 17.46 -26.69 -9.25
CA LYS A 22 16.49 -27.74 -8.83
C LYS A 22 16.90 -28.54 -7.58
N LYS A 23 18.20 -28.61 -7.27
CA LYS A 23 18.73 -29.32 -6.08
C LYS A 23 18.73 -28.41 -4.84
N THR A 24 19.02 -27.13 -5.02
CA THR A 24 19.13 -26.15 -3.91
C THR A 24 17.83 -25.42 -3.61
N GLN A 25 16.84 -25.44 -4.51
CA GLN A 25 15.55 -24.76 -4.33
C GLN A 25 14.86 -25.13 -3.01
N HIS A 26 14.85 -26.41 -2.63
CA HIS A 26 14.25 -26.84 -1.36
C HIS A 26 14.97 -26.23 -0.16
N HIS A 27 16.31 -26.24 -0.17
CA HIS A 27 17.13 -25.65 0.89
C HIS A 27 16.91 -24.14 1.00
N ILE A 28 16.92 -23.44 -0.14
CA ILE A 28 16.69 -22.00 -0.19
C ILE A 28 15.29 -21.65 0.32
N GLY A 29 14.25 -22.41 -0.06
CA GLY A 29 12.89 -22.18 0.45
C GLY A 29 12.78 -22.36 1.96
N ARG A 30 13.50 -23.35 2.55
CA ARG A 30 13.60 -23.51 4.01
C ARG A 30 14.32 -22.32 4.66
N LEU A 31 15.44 -21.88 4.09
CA LEU A 31 16.18 -20.72 4.59
C LEU A 31 15.32 -19.45 4.53
N LYS A 32 14.57 -19.24 3.45
CA LYS A 32 13.62 -18.13 3.32
C LYS A 32 12.51 -18.18 4.39
N ALA A 33 11.92 -19.35 4.64
CA ALA A 33 10.92 -19.51 5.69
C ALA A 33 11.48 -19.19 7.08
N LYS A 34 12.67 -19.70 7.37
CA LYS A 34 13.40 -19.43 8.63
C LYS A 34 13.75 -17.95 8.78
N LEU A 35 14.23 -17.31 7.71
CA LEU A 35 14.54 -15.88 7.65
C LEU A 35 13.29 -15.03 7.92
N ALA A 36 12.19 -15.35 7.24
CA ALA A 36 10.92 -14.64 7.42
C ALA A 36 10.38 -14.75 8.84
N ARG A 37 10.49 -15.94 9.46
CA ARG A 37 10.11 -16.17 10.87
C ARG A 37 10.99 -15.38 11.84
N LEU A 38 12.31 -15.33 11.64
CA LEU A 38 13.22 -14.56 12.49
C LEU A 38 12.99 -13.04 12.36
N ARG A 39 12.70 -12.54 11.16
CA ARG A 39 12.34 -11.13 10.94
C ARG A 39 11.04 -10.78 11.67
N GLU A 40 10.04 -11.65 11.63
CA GLU A 40 8.80 -11.48 12.39
C GLU A 40 9.05 -11.45 13.91
N GLU A 41 9.96 -12.30 14.40
CA GLU A 41 10.35 -12.32 15.80
C GLU A 41 11.01 -10.99 16.23
N LEU A 42 11.84 -10.37 15.38
CA LEU A 42 12.38 -9.03 15.65
C LEU A 42 11.30 -7.95 15.67
N ILE A 43 10.40 -7.96 14.70
CA ILE A 43 9.30 -6.99 14.60
C ILE A 43 8.39 -7.09 15.83
N SER A 44 8.12 -8.30 16.31
CA SER A 44 7.26 -8.51 17.49
C SER A 44 7.94 -8.13 18.82
N ARG A 45 9.26 -8.31 18.95
CA ARG A 45 10.05 -7.94 20.16
C ARG A 45 10.25 -6.43 20.36
N GLY A 46 10.09 -5.62 19.32
CA GLY A 46 10.29 -4.16 19.37
C GLY A 46 9.25 -3.35 20.16
N GLY A 47 8.28 -3.98 20.84
CA GLY A 47 7.22 -3.28 21.58
C GLY A 47 7.21 -3.63 23.06
N GLY A 48 7.98 -2.89 23.86
CA GLY A 48 7.75 -2.82 25.31
C GLY A 48 6.56 -1.91 25.59
N GLY A 49 5.57 -2.40 26.35
CA GLY A 49 4.46 -1.61 26.87
C GLY A 49 3.16 -1.74 26.07
N GLY A 50 2.09 -2.15 26.75
CA GLY A 50 0.72 -2.27 26.24
C GLY A 50 0.04 -0.94 25.93
N ALA A 51 0.73 0.00 25.27
CA ALA A 51 0.07 1.12 24.64
C ALA A 51 -0.66 0.58 23.40
N ARG A 52 -1.99 0.70 23.38
CA ARG A 52 -2.77 0.52 22.16
C ARG A 52 -2.22 1.52 21.15
N THR A 53 -1.43 1.05 20.18
CA THR A 53 -1.11 1.84 19.00
C THR A 53 -2.40 1.95 18.19
N GLU A 54 -3.27 2.89 18.57
CA GLU A 54 -4.27 3.43 17.65
C GLU A 54 -3.47 3.97 16.46
N GLY A 55 -3.71 3.41 15.28
CA GLY A 55 -3.06 3.88 14.05
C GLY A 55 -3.36 5.36 13.82
N ILE A 56 -2.57 5.99 12.95
CA ILE A 56 -2.85 7.38 12.54
C ILE A 56 -4.30 7.45 12.07
N ARG A 57 -5.10 8.32 12.71
CA ARG A 57 -6.48 8.55 12.29
C ARG A 57 -6.46 9.08 10.86
N LYS A 58 -7.22 8.44 9.97
CA LYS A 58 -7.42 8.92 8.61
C LYS A 58 -8.15 10.26 8.66
N PHE A 59 -7.58 11.27 8.05
CA PHE A 59 -8.22 12.58 7.83
C PHE A 59 -8.38 12.79 6.32
N GLY A 60 -9.54 13.30 5.91
CA GLY A 60 -9.87 13.46 4.49
C GLY A 60 -10.30 12.14 3.83
N ASP A 61 -10.13 12.07 2.52
CA ASP A 61 -10.58 10.96 1.66
C ASP A 61 -9.54 9.83 1.53
N ALA A 62 -8.24 10.14 1.71
CA ALA A 62 -7.16 9.15 1.72
C ALA A 62 -5.90 9.65 2.43
N SER A 63 -5.05 8.70 2.84
CA SER A 63 -3.72 8.97 3.39
C SER A 63 -2.62 8.41 2.48
N VAL A 64 -1.60 9.21 2.18
CA VAL A 64 -0.48 8.86 1.29
C VAL A 64 0.84 9.04 2.04
N ALA A 65 1.65 7.99 2.09
CA ALA A 65 2.96 8.02 2.74
C ALA A 65 4.08 8.41 1.77
N LEU A 66 4.97 9.31 2.19
CA LEU A 66 6.21 9.65 1.51
C LEU A 66 7.34 8.80 2.07
N VAL A 67 8.03 8.07 1.21
CA VAL A 67 9.14 7.19 1.56
C VAL A 67 10.34 7.50 0.68
N GLY A 68 11.49 7.75 1.27
CA GLY A 68 12.72 8.10 0.54
C GLY A 68 13.85 8.45 1.50
N PHE A 69 15.09 8.39 1.03
CA PHE A 69 16.26 8.74 1.83
C PHE A 69 16.17 10.20 2.33
N PRO A 70 16.95 10.59 3.35
CA PRO A 70 17.15 11.99 3.68
C PRO A 70 17.62 12.80 2.45
N SER A 71 17.22 14.06 2.38
CA SER A 71 17.68 15.01 1.36
C SER A 71 17.30 14.69 -0.10
N VAL A 72 16.39 13.74 -0.36
CA VAL A 72 15.80 13.51 -1.70
C VAL A 72 14.72 14.53 -2.06
N GLY A 73 14.35 15.42 -1.13
CA GLY A 73 13.36 16.49 -1.35
C GLY A 73 11.94 16.19 -0.88
N LYS A 74 11.75 15.22 0.04
CA LYS A 74 10.42 14.85 0.58
C LYS A 74 9.68 16.03 1.20
N SER A 75 10.31 16.75 2.12
CA SER A 75 9.69 17.90 2.80
C SER A 75 9.41 19.05 1.83
N THR A 76 10.27 19.26 0.83
CA THR A 76 10.04 20.24 -0.25
C THR A 76 8.81 19.87 -1.07
N LEU A 77 8.68 18.58 -1.44
CA LEU A 77 7.54 18.07 -2.18
C LEU A 77 6.25 18.20 -1.35
N LEU A 78 6.29 17.78 -0.09
CA LEU A 78 5.16 17.90 0.85
C LEU A 78 4.68 19.35 0.89
N ASN A 79 5.57 20.31 1.18
CA ASN A 79 5.22 21.73 1.24
C ASN A 79 4.68 22.31 -0.08
N LYS A 80 5.07 21.76 -1.24
CA LYS A 80 4.59 22.21 -2.55
C LYS A 80 3.24 21.61 -2.93
N LEU A 81 2.97 20.39 -2.49
CA LEU A 81 1.68 19.73 -2.71
C LEU A 81 0.63 20.19 -1.69
N THR A 82 1.06 20.64 -0.52
CA THR A 82 0.16 21.07 0.55
C THR A 82 0.15 22.59 0.61
N ASN A 83 -1.00 23.23 0.37
CA ASN A 83 -1.15 24.70 0.38
C ASN A 83 -1.03 25.35 1.78
N VAL A 84 -0.45 24.65 2.76
CA VAL A 84 -0.27 25.12 4.15
C VAL A 84 1.18 24.92 4.54
N LYS A 85 1.80 25.95 5.13
CA LYS A 85 3.07 25.81 5.86
C LYS A 85 2.82 24.83 7.01
N SER A 86 3.26 23.58 6.84
CA SER A 86 2.99 22.49 7.77
C SER A 86 3.40 22.90 9.20
N LYS A 87 2.43 22.91 10.12
CA LYS A 87 2.70 22.96 11.55
C LYS A 87 3.11 21.55 11.97
N ILE A 88 4.25 21.43 12.62
CA ILE A 88 4.75 20.18 13.20
C ILE A 88 3.65 19.64 14.14
N ALA A 89 3.11 18.47 13.85
CA ALA A 89 2.26 17.74 14.78
C ALA A 89 3.11 16.67 15.44
N GLU A 90 3.40 16.83 16.73
CA GLU A 90 3.90 15.72 17.53
C GLU A 90 2.72 14.79 17.79
N TYR A 91 2.70 13.63 17.15
CA TYR A 91 1.72 12.61 17.46
C TYR A 91 2.12 11.94 18.77
N GLU A 92 1.31 12.10 19.82
CA GLU A 92 1.53 11.61 21.19
C GLU A 92 1.74 10.07 21.32
N PHE A 93 1.68 9.32 20.22
CA PHE A 93 1.64 7.86 20.23
C PHE A 93 2.67 7.21 19.29
N THR A 94 3.56 7.99 18.66
CA THR A 94 4.67 7.48 17.87
C THR A 94 5.99 8.13 18.29
N THR A 95 7.07 7.36 18.44
CA THR A 95 8.42 7.92 18.62
C THR A 95 8.96 8.62 17.36
N LEU A 96 8.15 8.63 16.30
CA LEU A 96 8.39 9.26 15.01
C LEU A 96 7.54 10.53 14.92
N SER A 97 8.20 11.68 14.81
CA SER A 97 7.56 12.95 14.47
C SER A 97 7.11 12.91 13.02
N VAL A 98 5.85 12.53 12.81
CA VAL A 98 5.23 12.54 11.48
C VAL A 98 4.73 13.95 11.18
N ILE A 99 5.10 14.50 10.02
CA ILE A 99 4.62 15.80 9.57
C ILE A 99 3.47 15.55 8.58
N PRO A 100 2.20 15.75 8.98
CA PRO A 100 1.09 15.66 8.05
C PRO A 100 0.97 16.97 7.25
N GLY A 101 0.58 16.85 6.00
CA GLY A 101 0.13 17.98 5.21
C GLY A 101 -1.08 17.60 4.38
N MET A 102 -2.01 18.55 4.18
CA MET A 102 -3.24 18.29 3.43
C MET A 102 -3.11 18.81 2.00
N MET A 103 -3.24 17.91 1.02
CA MET A 103 -3.30 18.23 -0.40
C MET A 103 -4.76 18.21 -0.84
N LYS A 104 -5.26 19.34 -1.33
CA LYS A 104 -6.58 19.42 -1.97
C LYS A 104 -6.42 19.25 -3.46
N TYR A 105 -7.09 18.26 -4.05
CA TYR A 105 -7.01 18.01 -5.49
C TYR A 105 -8.30 17.42 -6.04
N ASN A 106 -8.87 18.02 -7.09
CA ASN A 106 -10.12 17.58 -7.74
C ASN A 106 -11.27 17.32 -6.74
N GLY A 107 -11.39 18.19 -5.72
CA GLY A 107 -12.39 18.07 -4.65
C GLY A 107 -12.04 17.09 -3.52
N ALA A 108 -10.96 16.31 -3.65
CA ALA A 108 -10.50 15.39 -2.62
C ALA A 108 -9.52 16.02 -1.65
N ASP A 109 -9.70 15.72 -0.36
CA ASP A 109 -8.75 16.04 0.70
C ASP A 109 -7.83 14.83 0.93
N ILE A 110 -6.57 14.93 0.50
CA ILE A 110 -5.57 13.85 0.57
C ILE A 110 -4.50 14.21 1.60
N GLN A 111 -4.39 13.40 2.65
CA GLN A 111 -3.41 13.56 3.70
C GLN A 111 -2.05 13.00 3.26
N LEU A 112 -1.02 13.84 3.16
CA LEU A 112 0.36 13.44 2.91
C LEU A 112 1.12 13.29 4.22
N ILE A 113 1.86 12.20 4.37
CA ILE A 113 2.52 11.79 5.62
C ILE A 113 3.98 11.47 5.30
N ASP A 114 4.93 12.23 5.85
CA ASP A 114 6.35 11.87 5.76
C ASP A 114 6.67 10.77 6.79
N LEU A 115 7.30 9.68 6.34
CA LEU A 115 7.69 8.56 7.19
C LEU A 115 9.21 8.59 7.47
N PRO A 116 9.67 9.30 8.51
CA PRO A 116 11.08 9.27 8.88
C PRO A 116 11.50 7.87 9.36
N GLY A 117 12.73 7.46 9.04
CA GLY A 117 13.35 6.27 9.64
C GLY A 117 13.03 4.90 9.02
N ILE A 118 12.36 4.82 7.86
CA ILE A 118 12.22 3.54 7.12
C ILE A 118 13.57 3.12 6.51
N ILE A 119 14.37 4.09 6.04
CA ILE A 119 15.53 3.82 5.18
C ILE A 119 16.87 4.15 5.85
N GLU A 120 16.88 4.74 7.04
CA GLU A 120 18.10 5.13 7.78
C GLU A 120 18.85 3.93 8.41
N GLY A 121 18.78 2.74 7.81
CA GLY A 121 19.60 1.58 8.18
C GLY A 121 19.34 1.01 9.59
N ALA A 122 18.20 1.33 10.23
CA ALA A 122 18.00 1.04 11.64
C ALA A 122 16.68 0.33 12.00
N SER A 123 15.85 0.01 11.02
CA SER A 123 14.48 -0.49 11.27
C SER A 123 14.47 -1.95 11.74
N ILE A 124 15.47 -2.75 11.35
CA ILE A 124 15.61 -4.15 11.78
C ILE A 124 16.28 -4.26 13.15
N GLY A 125 17.22 -3.37 13.50
CA GLY A 125 18.02 -3.45 14.74
C GLY A 125 17.53 -2.61 15.93
N ARG A 126 16.59 -1.66 15.74
CA ARG A 126 16.08 -0.80 16.83
C ARG A 126 14.62 -1.06 17.21
N GLY A 127 13.98 -2.12 16.68
CA GLY A 127 12.59 -2.48 17.03
C GLY A 127 11.49 -1.60 16.43
N ARG A 128 11.83 -0.60 15.60
CA ARG A 128 10.86 0.36 15.02
C ARG A 128 10.03 -0.18 13.85
N GLY A 129 10.33 -1.37 13.35
CA GLY A 129 9.58 -1.99 12.24
C GLY A 129 8.08 -2.16 12.52
N LYS A 130 7.71 -2.45 13.78
CA LYS A 130 6.30 -2.59 14.19
C LYS A 130 5.53 -1.26 14.13
N GLU A 131 6.18 -0.17 14.53
CA GLU A 131 5.61 1.19 14.48
C GLU A 131 5.38 1.59 13.02
N ILE A 132 6.38 1.39 12.15
CA ILE A 132 6.30 1.68 10.71
C ILE A 132 5.15 0.89 10.06
N LEU A 133 5.05 -0.42 10.34
CA LEU A 133 3.95 -1.24 9.84
C LEU A 133 2.59 -0.79 10.36
N SER A 134 2.51 -0.32 11.61
CA SER A 134 1.26 0.22 12.17
C SER A 134 0.80 1.47 11.42
N VAL A 135 1.74 2.36 11.10
CA VAL A 135 1.47 3.57 10.33
C VAL A 135 1.06 3.23 8.90
N ILE A 136 1.84 2.40 8.20
CA ILE A 136 1.59 2.07 6.79
C ILE A 136 0.31 1.27 6.60
N ARG A 137 -0.14 0.48 7.60
CA ARG A 137 -1.44 -0.21 7.56
C ARG A 137 -2.64 0.71 7.35
N ASN A 138 -2.52 1.97 7.73
CA ASN A 138 -3.58 2.97 7.57
C ASN A 138 -3.36 3.86 6.34
N MET A 139 -2.34 3.61 5.53
CA MET A 139 -2.10 4.36 4.30
C MET A 139 -2.84 3.72 3.12
N ASP A 140 -3.28 4.54 2.18
CA ASP A 140 -3.93 4.11 0.94
C ASP A 140 -2.93 4.03 -0.24
N LEU A 141 -1.80 4.73 -0.17
CA LEU A 141 -0.77 4.80 -1.21
C LEU A 141 0.62 5.12 -0.63
N ILE A 142 1.69 4.65 -1.27
CA ILE A 142 3.08 5.04 -0.99
C ILE A 142 3.69 5.78 -2.18
N LEU A 143 4.29 6.95 -1.94
CA LEU A 143 5.19 7.62 -2.89
C LEU A 143 6.64 7.29 -2.54
N ILE A 144 7.32 6.58 -3.44
CA ILE A 144 8.73 6.27 -3.31
C ILE A 144 9.52 7.37 -4.00
N ILE A 145 10.09 8.28 -3.22
CA ILE A 145 10.80 9.45 -3.71
C ILE A 145 12.29 9.14 -3.78
N VAL A 146 12.83 9.22 -4.99
CA VAL A 146 14.23 8.92 -5.30
C VAL A 146 14.86 10.12 -5.98
N ASP A 147 16.11 10.41 -5.64
CA ASP A 147 16.89 11.46 -6.28
C ASP A 147 17.32 10.99 -7.69
N ALA A 148 17.11 11.81 -8.72
CA ALA A 148 17.43 11.48 -10.11
C ALA A 148 18.90 11.10 -10.31
N LEU A 149 19.81 11.60 -9.47
CA LEU A 149 21.24 11.29 -9.52
C LEU A 149 21.62 10.02 -8.74
N ARG A 150 20.70 9.42 -7.97
CA ARG A 150 20.94 8.29 -7.06
C ARG A 150 19.85 7.22 -7.17
N ILE A 151 19.60 6.76 -8.39
CA ILE A 151 18.51 5.82 -8.72
C ILE A 151 18.68 4.46 -8.05
N GLU A 152 19.93 4.06 -7.76
CA GLU A 152 20.26 2.82 -7.04
C GLU A 152 19.60 2.73 -5.66
N GLN A 153 19.23 3.88 -5.07
CA GLN A 153 18.47 3.94 -3.82
C GLN A 153 17.10 3.25 -3.92
N LEU A 154 16.48 3.23 -5.10
CA LEU A 154 15.16 2.64 -5.30
C LEU A 154 15.11 1.18 -4.84
N GLY A 155 16.11 0.37 -5.25
CA GLY A 155 16.16 -1.05 -4.89
C GLY A 155 16.35 -1.27 -3.39
N ILE A 156 17.10 -0.40 -2.72
CA ILE A 156 17.31 -0.44 -1.27
C ILE A 156 15.99 -0.17 -0.54
N ILE A 157 15.25 0.85 -0.98
CA ILE A 157 13.95 1.20 -0.37
C ILE A 157 12.95 0.05 -0.52
N GLU A 158 12.85 -0.52 -1.71
CA GLU A 158 11.93 -1.62 -1.99
C GLU A 158 12.27 -2.87 -1.17
N ASP A 159 13.56 -3.20 -1.05
CA ASP A 159 14.03 -4.31 -0.23
C ASP A 159 13.71 -4.08 1.25
N GLU A 160 13.98 -2.90 1.81
CA GLU A 160 13.65 -2.59 3.21
C GLU A 160 12.14 -2.67 3.49
N LEU A 161 11.31 -2.09 2.62
CA LEU A 161 9.85 -2.20 2.72
C LEU A 161 9.38 -3.66 2.64
N TYR A 162 9.98 -4.45 1.75
CA TYR A 162 9.67 -5.86 1.61
C TYR A 162 10.05 -6.66 2.87
N LYS A 163 11.24 -6.42 3.43
CA LYS A 163 11.74 -7.08 4.65
C LYS A 163 10.84 -6.86 5.85
N ILE A 164 10.29 -5.65 5.99
CA ILE A 164 9.35 -5.35 7.08
C ILE A 164 7.94 -5.87 6.82
N GLY A 165 7.62 -6.41 5.65
CA GLY A 165 6.33 -7.05 5.37
C GLY A 165 5.35 -6.20 4.57
N ILE A 166 5.82 -5.18 3.86
CA ILE A 166 5.03 -4.40 2.91
C ILE A 166 5.21 -5.01 1.51
N ARG A 167 4.12 -5.07 0.76
CA ARG A 167 4.06 -5.61 -0.59
C ARG A 167 3.53 -4.52 -1.52
N LEU A 168 4.46 -3.89 -2.24
CA LEU A 168 4.19 -2.77 -3.12
C LEU A 168 3.57 -3.26 -4.43
N ASN A 169 2.44 -2.69 -4.84
CA ASN A 169 1.74 -3.01 -6.10
C ASN A 169 1.41 -4.51 -6.29
N GLN A 170 1.22 -5.24 -5.19
CA GLN A 170 0.84 -6.64 -5.21
C GLN A 170 -0.54 -6.82 -4.59
N ARG A 171 -1.27 -7.83 -5.04
CA ARG A 171 -2.52 -8.28 -4.40
C ARG A 171 -2.21 -9.36 -3.37
N ARG A 172 -3.09 -9.50 -2.39
CA ARG A 172 -3.06 -10.62 -1.44
C ARG A 172 -3.14 -11.94 -2.22
N PRO A 173 -2.29 -12.93 -1.91
CA PRO A 173 -2.36 -14.23 -2.56
C PRO A 173 -3.63 -14.96 -2.13
N ASP A 174 -4.29 -15.60 -3.09
CA ASP A 174 -5.50 -16.40 -2.92
C ASP A 174 -5.13 -17.81 -2.42
N ILE A 175 -4.72 -17.85 -1.15
CA ILE A 175 -4.28 -19.03 -0.43
C ILE A 175 -5.02 -19.09 0.90
N LYS A 176 -5.79 -20.15 1.13
CA LYS A 176 -6.48 -20.41 2.38
C LYS A 176 -5.73 -21.47 3.18
N ILE A 177 -5.40 -21.17 4.43
CA ILE A 177 -4.72 -22.10 5.34
C ILE A 177 -5.57 -22.30 6.59
N GLU A 178 -6.20 -23.47 6.70
CA GLU A 178 -7.06 -23.83 7.84
C GLU A 178 -6.31 -24.83 8.73
N ARG A 179 -5.87 -24.38 9.91
CA ARG A 179 -5.13 -25.24 10.85
C ARG A 179 -6.06 -26.30 11.46
N LYS A 180 -5.54 -27.52 11.59
CA LYS A 180 -6.23 -28.67 12.17
C LYS A 180 -5.53 -29.16 13.44
N HIS A 181 -6.26 -29.87 14.29
CA HIS A 181 -5.70 -30.52 15.47
C HIS A 181 -4.82 -31.74 15.13
N SER A 182 -5.17 -32.47 14.07
CA SER A 182 -4.47 -33.67 13.60
C SER A 182 -4.79 -33.95 12.13
N GLY A 183 -4.13 -34.95 11.52
CA GLY A 183 -4.37 -35.37 10.14
C GLY A 183 -3.28 -34.99 9.14
N GLY A 184 -2.28 -34.21 9.56
CA GLY A 184 -1.19 -33.79 8.69
C GLY A 184 -1.57 -32.63 7.76
N ILE A 185 -0.71 -32.34 6.79
CA ILE A 185 -0.89 -31.22 5.85
C ILE A 185 -1.49 -31.74 4.55
N HIS A 186 -2.71 -31.31 4.24
CA HIS A 186 -3.39 -31.56 2.98
C HIS A 186 -3.32 -30.32 2.09
N ILE A 187 -2.85 -30.49 0.85
CA ILE A 187 -2.68 -29.39 -0.10
C ILE A 187 -3.57 -29.65 -1.32
N ILE A 188 -4.55 -28.78 -1.49
CA ILE A 188 -5.48 -28.74 -2.62
C ILE A 188 -5.06 -27.56 -3.51
N SER A 189 -4.82 -27.83 -4.79
CA SER A 189 -4.52 -26.80 -5.78
C SER A 189 -5.30 -27.08 -7.06
N ASN A 190 -5.97 -26.06 -7.56
CA ASN A 190 -6.64 -26.05 -8.87
C ASN A 190 -5.75 -25.49 -10.00
N LYS A 191 -4.47 -25.20 -9.71
CA LYS A 191 -3.48 -24.73 -10.69
C LYS A 191 -2.20 -25.59 -10.66
N ASN A 192 -1.46 -25.60 -11.76
CA ASN A 192 -0.13 -26.19 -11.83
C ASN A 192 0.84 -25.36 -10.99
N LEU A 193 1.32 -25.94 -9.89
CA LEU A 193 2.23 -25.28 -8.96
C LEU A 193 3.66 -25.30 -9.52
N LYS A 194 4.34 -24.14 -9.52
CA LYS A 194 5.78 -24.05 -9.82
C LYS A 194 6.64 -24.64 -8.69
N ILE A 195 6.09 -24.68 -7.49
CA ILE A 195 6.73 -25.24 -6.30
C ILE A 195 6.21 -26.64 -6.02
N LYS A 196 7.10 -27.49 -5.51
CA LYS A 196 6.75 -28.85 -5.11
C LYS A 196 5.94 -28.84 -3.81
N LYS A 197 4.97 -29.75 -3.68
CA LYS A 197 4.12 -29.86 -2.48
C LYS A 197 4.94 -30.16 -1.22
N GLU A 198 6.06 -30.87 -1.35
CA GLU A 198 6.98 -31.16 -0.25
C GLU A 198 7.58 -29.87 0.33
N LEU A 199 7.95 -28.92 -0.51
CA LEU A 199 8.49 -27.64 -0.06
C LEU A 199 7.45 -26.82 0.71
N ILE A 200 6.20 -26.82 0.25
CA ILE A 200 5.09 -26.15 0.98
C ILE A 200 4.94 -26.74 2.38
N LYS A 201 4.97 -28.09 2.50
CA LYS A 201 4.90 -28.77 3.80
C LYS A 201 6.07 -28.40 4.71
N GLU A 202 7.27 -28.27 4.16
CA GLU A 202 8.46 -27.86 4.92
C GLU A 202 8.35 -26.42 5.43
N ILE A 203 7.88 -25.49 4.59
CA ILE A 203 7.63 -24.11 4.99
C ILE A 203 6.61 -24.08 6.14
N LEU A 204 5.50 -24.79 6.02
CA LEU A 204 4.47 -24.87 7.08
C LEU A 204 5.05 -25.46 8.39
N ASN A 205 5.87 -26.50 8.29
CA ASN A 205 6.52 -27.10 9.46
C ASN A 205 7.51 -26.13 10.15
N GLU A 206 8.25 -25.30 9.42
CA GLU A 206 9.11 -24.26 10.00
C GLU A 206 8.31 -23.26 10.84
N TYR A 207 7.05 -23.00 10.46
CA TYR A 207 6.08 -22.19 11.20
C TYR A 207 5.33 -22.98 12.29
N LYS A 208 5.76 -24.21 12.61
CA LYS A 208 5.14 -25.11 13.58
C LYS A 208 3.70 -25.50 13.23
N ILE A 209 3.35 -25.50 11.94
CA ILE A 209 2.04 -25.91 11.43
C ILE A 209 2.19 -27.35 10.92
N HIS A 210 1.86 -28.31 11.79
CA HIS A 210 1.97 -29.74 11.49
C HIS A 210 0.70 -30.36 10.91
N SER A 211 -0.44 -29.70 11.04
CA SER A 211 -1.72 -30.17 10.50
C SER A 211 -2.54 -28.98 9.99
N ALA A 212 -2.88 -29.00 8.70
CA ALA A 212 -3.64 -27.93 8.04
C ALA A 212 -4.19 -28.36 6.68
N ASP A 213 -5.34 -27.80 6.30
CA ASP A 213 -5.80 -27.77 4.92
C ASP A 213 -5.32 -26.50 4.23
N VAL A 214 -4.65 -26.66 3.11
CA VAL A 214 -4.09 -25.57 2.31
C VAL A 214 -4.75 -25.59 0.94
N THR A 215 -5.55 -24.58 0.65
CA THR A 215 -6.22 -24.42 -0.64
C THR A 215 -5.56 -23.29 -1.40
N ILE A 216 -5.09 -23.57 -2.61
CA ILE A 216 -4.34 -22.63 -3.46
C ILE A 216 -5.08 -22.43 -4.77
N HIS A 217 -5.56 -21.21 -5.03
CA HIS A 217 -6.35 -20.87 -6.22
C HIS A 217 -5.57 -20.13 -7.31
N GLU A 218 -4.30 -19.81 -7.09
CA GLU A 218 -3.44 -19.13 -8.04
C GLU A 218 -2.05 -19.77 -8.19
N GLU A 219 -1.25 -19.28 -9.14
CA GLU A 219 0.17 -19.64 -9.19
C GLU A 219 0.94 -18.98 -8.04
N VAL A 220 1.65 -19.82 -7.28
CA VAL A 220 2.35 -19.40 -6.07
C VAL A 220 3.83 -19.81 -6.09
N ASP A 221 4.64 -19.00 -5.44
CA ASP A 221 6.03 -19.27 -5.09
C ASP A 221 6.20 -19.42 -3.57
N GLU A 222 7.43 -19.64 -3.12
CA GLU A 222 7.78 -19.76 -1.71
C GLU A 222 7.33 -18.53 -0.89
N GLU A 223 7.43 -17.34 -1.50
CA GLU A 223 7.20 -16.06 -0.82
C GLU A 223 5.71 -15.82 -0.59
N LYS A 224 4.86 -16.08 -1.58
CA LYS A 224 3.40 -16.02 -1.41
C LYS A 224 2.89 -17.00 -0.36
N ILE A 225 3.48 -18.20 -0.27
CA ILE A 225 3.14 -19.17 0.77
C ILE A 225 3.53 -18.63 2.15
N ILE A 226 4.75 -18.09 2.30
CA ILE A 226 5.20 -17.46 3.54
C ILE A 226 4.26 -16.31 3.92
N ASP A 227 3.88 -15.46 2.97
CA ASP A 227 3.00 -14.33 3.22
C ASP A 227 1.59 -14.76 3.65
N ALA A 228 1.05 -15.83 3.06
CA ALA A 228 -0.23 -16.40 3.46
C ALA A 228 -0.19 -17.01 4.88
N ILE A 229 0.94 -17.61 5.27
CA ILE A 229 1.13 -18.16 6.63
C ILE A 229 1.20 -17.04 7.67
N VAL A 230 1.95 -15.98 7.37
CA VAL A 230 2.21 -14.89 8.31
C VAL A 230 0.97 -14.00 8.50
N GLY A 231 0.22 -13.72 7.44
CA GLY A 231 -1.07 -13.01 7.50
C GLY A 231 -1.01 -11.52 7.91
N ASN A 232 0.10 -11.03 8.48
CA ASN A 232 0.28 -9.64 8.93
C ASN A 232 0.86 -8.68 7.86
N ARG A 233 0.92 -9.13 6.60
CA ARG A 233 1.49 -8.35 5.48
C ARG A 233 0.57 -7.22 5.04
N VAL A 234 1.17 -6.10 4.65
CA VAL A 234 0.46 -4.93 4.13
C VAL A 234 0.62 -4.89 2.61
N TYR A 235 -0.48 -4.88 1.88
CA TYR A 235 -0.51 -4.80 0.43
C TYR A 235 -1.02 -3.43 0.06
N ILE A 236 -0.18 -2.64 -0.61
CA ILE A 236 -0.44 -1.21 -0.83
C ILE A 236 0.09 -0.81 -2.20
N PRO A 237 -0.67 -0.03 -2.99
CA PRO A 237 -0.14 0.53 -4.23
C PRO A 237 1.00 1.52 -3.94
N SER A 238 1.86 1.74 -4.92
CA SER A 238 2.90 2.76 -4.86
C SER A 238 3.15 3.44 -6.19
N ILE A 239 3.71 4.64 -6.13
CA ILE A 239 4.20 5.41 -7.28
C ILE A 239 5.69 5.66 -7.05
N ILE A 240 6.50 5.43 -8.08
CA ILE A 240 7.91 5.82 -8.09
C ILE A 240 8.01 7.26 -8.57
N VAL A 241 8.62 8.12 -7.77
CA VAL A 241 8.79 9.55 -8.06
C VAL A 241 10.29 9.85 -8.14
N ILE A 242 10.75 10.25 -9.33
CA ILE A 242 12.13 10.64 -9.56
C ILE A 242 12.22 12.16 -9.44
N ASN A 243 12.76 12.63 -8.33
CA ASN A 243 12.85 14.04 -8.00
C ASN A 243 14.20 14.64 -8.40
N LYS A 244 14.27 15.98 -8.44
CA LYS A 244 15.44 16.78 -8.82
C LYS A 244 15.85 16.65 -10.28
N ILE A 245 14.88 16.48 -11.18
CA ILE A 245 15.16 16.45 -12.61
C ILE A 245 15.75 17.78 -13.14
N ASP A 246 15.63 18.86 -12.37
CA ASP A 246 16.28 20.14 -12.65
C ASP A 246 17.82 20.10 -12.58
N LEU A 247 18.38 19.02 -12.03
CA LEU A 247 19.83 18.78 -12.00
C LEU A 247 20.30 17.87 -13.14
N LEU A 248 19.41 17.42 -14.02
CA LEU A 248 19.78 16.62 -15.18
C LEU A 248 20.12 17.56 -16.34
N ASP A 249 21.27 17.32 -16.95
CA ASP A 249 21.80 18.19 -18.01
C ASP A 249 21.06 18.01 -19.35
N ASP A 250 20.40 16.86 -19.57
CA ASP A 250 19.71 16.56 -20.83
C ASP A 250 18.53 15.57 -20.70
N LEU A 251 17.75 15.46 -21.79
CA LEU A 251 16.65 14.49 -21.92
C LEU A 251 17.15 13.03 -22.01
N ASN A 252 18.38 12.80 -22.47
CA ASN A 252 18.94 11.44 -22.56
C ASN A 252 19.15 10.83 -21.17
N SER A 253 19.47 11.67 -20.18
CA SER A 253 19.61 11.27 -18.79
C SER A 253 18.32 10.62 -18.29
N LEU A 254 17.15 11.23 -18.54
CA LEU A 254 15.84 10.66 -18.18
C LEU A 254 15.55 9.32 -18.88
N ASN A 255 15.91 9.19 -20.16
CA ASN A 255 15.77 7.93 -20.88
C ASN A 255 16.61 6.82 -20.23
N SER A 256 17.84 7.14 -19.82
CA SER A 256 18.72 6.19 -19.12
C SER A 256 18.15 5.77 -17.75
N ILE A 257 17.45 6.67 -17.05
CA ILE A 257 16.71 6.33 -15.82
C ILE A 257 15.61 5.32 -16.14
N GLY A 258 14.85 5.55 -17.21
CA GLY A 258 13.79 4.65 -17.65
C GLY A 258 14.30 3.25 -18.02
N GLU A 259 15.44 3.16 -18.71
CA GLU A 259 16.07 1.88 -19.04
C GLU A 259 16.54 1.09 -17.81
N LYS A 260 16.97 1.80 -16.75
CA LYS A 260 17.40 1.20 -15.48
C LYS A 260 16.21 0.73 -14.64
N ILE A 261 15.17 1.55 -14.53
CA ILE A 261 14.01 1.27 -13.67
C ILE A 261 13.07 0.23 -14.31
N LYS A 262 12.92 0.24 -15.64
CA LYS A 262 12.05 -0.64 -16.45
C LYS A 262 10.59 -0.72 -15.95
N ARG A 263 10.13 0.33 -15.28
CA ARG A 263 8.82 0.47 -14.66
C ARG A 263 8.37 1.91 -14.77
N GLU A 264 7.06 2.14 -14.66
CA GLU A 264 6.51 3.49 -14.65
C GLU A 264 7.03 4.30 -13.45
N PHE A 265 7.44 5.54 -13.72
CA PHE A 265 7.83 6.51 -12.71
C PHE A 265 7.41 7.92 -13.15
N ILE A 266 7.30 8.84 -12.20
CA ILE A 266 7.00 10.24 -12.47
C ILE A 266 8.25 11.09 -12.22
N PRO A 267 8.87 11.66 -13.27
CA PRO A 267 9.95 12.63 -13.11
C PRO A 267 9.38 13.98 -12.66
N ILE A 268 9.90 14.55 -11.57
CA ILE A 268 9.48 15.85 -11.03
C ILE A 268 10.68 16.72 -10.63
N SER A 269 10.44 18.03 -10.55
CA SER A 269 11.27 18.93 -9.73
C SER A 269 10.40 19.54 -8.65
N ALA A 270 10.52 19.03 -7.43
CA ALA A 270 9.81 19.62 -6.28
C ALA A 270 10.24 21.08 -6.06
N LYS A 271 11.49 21.42 -6.35
CA LYS A 271 12.02 22.79 -6.22
C LYS A 271 11.31 23.74 -7.20
N ASN A 272 11.29 23.38 -8.48
CA ASN A 272 10.78 24.25 -9.55
C ASN A 272 9.27 24.11 -9.78
N GLY A 273 8.63 23.06 -9.23
CA GLY A 273 7.23 22.77 -9.46
C GLY A 273 6.93 21.96 -10.73
N THR A 274 7.98 21.50 -11.44
CA THR A 274 7.84 20.74 -12.69
C THR A 274 7.14 19.41 -12.45
N ASN A 275 6.13 19.11 -13.27
CA ASN A 275 5.33 17.87 -13.27
C ASN A 275 4.59 17.57 -11.94
N LEU A 276 4.40 18.56 -11.07
CA LEU A 276 3.65 18.33 -9.83
C LEU A 276 2.16 18.04 -10.10
N ASP A 277 1.56 18.63 -11.13
CA ASP A 277 0.15 18.36 -11.46
C ASP A 277 -0.02 16.95 -12.04
N VAL A 278 0.93 16.49 -12.87
CA VAL A 278 1.00 15.09 -13.34
C VAL A 278 1.09 14.12 -12.16
N LEU A 279 1.90 14.44 -11.14
CA LEU A 279 1.97 13.64 -9.92
C LEU A 279 0.63 13.62 -9.16
N LYS A 280 -0.04 14.76 -9.01
CA LYS A 280 -1.36 14.83 -8.36
C LYS A 280 -2.41 14.01 -9.10
N ASP A 281 -2.43 14.09 -10.43
CA ASP A 281 -3.30 13.27 -11.29
C ASP A 281 -3.07 11.78 -11.08
N GLU A 282 -1.81 11.35 -11.08
CA GLU A 282 -1.48 9.94 -10.86
C GLU A 282 -1.84 9.48 -9.44
N ILE A 283 -1.62 10.32 -8.43
CA ILE A 283 -2.05 10.03 -7.05
C ILE A 283 -3.57 9.82 -7.01
N PHE A 284 -4.35 10.76 -7.57
CA PHE A 284 -5.80 10.69 -7.61
C PHE A 284 -6.27 9.40 -8.32
N ARG A 285 -5.65 9.08 -9.46
CA ARG A 285 -5.94 7.89 -10.26
C ARG A 285 -5.60 6.60 -9.51
N ARG A 286 -4.42 6.50 -8.88
CA ARG A 286 -3.99 5.29 -8.13
C ARG A 286 -4.77 5.06 -6.85
N LEU A 287 -5.27 6.11 -6.22
CA LEU A 287 -6.22 6.01 -5.11
C LEU A 287 -7.59 5.48 -5.55
N GLY A 288 -7.83 5.45 -6.87
CA GLY A 288 -9.07 4.96 -7.46
C GLY A 288 -10.24 5.89 -7.14
N PHE A 289 -9.99 7.19 -7.00
CA PHE A 289 -11.04 8.15 -6.70
C PHE A 289 -11.96 8.40 -7.88
N ILE A 290 -13.24 8.55 -7.56
CA ILE A 290 -14.29 8.98 -8.47
C ILE A 290 -15.06 10.13 -7.81
N ARG A 291 -15.51 11.08 -8.63
CA ARG A 291 -16.27 12.26 -8.23
C ARG A 291 -17.74 12.03 -8.54
N ILE A 292 -18.57 12.21 -7.52
CA ILE A 292 -20.03 12.12 -7.64
C ILE A 292 -20.62 13.48 -7.36
N TYR A 293 -21.36 14.04 -8.31
CA TYR A 293 -21.96 15.36 -8.18
C TYR A 293 -23.39 15.24 -7.66
N MET A 294 -23.69 15.89 -6.54
CA MET A 294 -25.01 15.78 -5.93
C MET A 294 -25.99 16.75 -6.59
N LYS A 295 -27.18 16.25 -6.93
CA LYS A 295 -28.27 17.05 -7.47
C LYS A 295 -29.49 16.93 -6.57
N PRO A 296 -29.80 17.93 -5.71
CA PRO A 296 -31.00 17.92 -4.90
C PRO A 296 -32.28 17.93 -5.77
N PRO A 297 -33.40 17.35 -5.29
CA PRO A 297 -34.66 17.34 -6.04
C PRO A 297 -35.14 18.77 -6.36
N GLY A 298 -35.40 19.04 -7.64
CA GLY A 298 -35.87 20.34 -8.11
C GLY A 298 -34.80 21.44 -8.17
N LYS A 299 -33.52 21.10 -7.92
CA LYS A 299 -32.39 22.03 -8.04
C LYS A 299 -31.42 21.60 -9.14
N GLU A 300 -30.52 22.50 -9.50
CA GLU A 300 -29.38 22.19 -10.35
C GLU A 300 -28.36 21.33 -9.59
N ALA A 301 -27.51 20.62 -10.34
CA ALA A 301 -26.44 19.83 -9.76
C ALA A 301 -25.34 20.76 -9.26
N ASP A 302 -24.80 20.46 -8.07
CA ASP A 302 -23.57 21.10 -7.62
C ASP A 302 -22.39 20.45 -8.38
N MET A 303 -21.79 21.23 -9.27
CA MET A 303 -20.63 20.82 -10.08
C MET A 303 -19.31 21.35 -9.51
N GLU A 304 -19.36 22.12 -8.41
CA GLU A 304 -18.18 22.71 -7.78
C GLU A 304 -17.63 21.80 -6.67
N GLU A 305 -18.51 21.23 -5.84
CA GLU A 305 -18.15 20.37 -4.72
C GLU A 305 -18.57 18.91 -4.94
N PRO A 306 -17.71 18.08 -5.58
CA PRO A 306 -18.00 16.68 -5.75
C PRO A 306 -17.89 15.91 -4.43
N LEU A 307 -18.75 14.91 -4.26
CA LEU A 307 -18.57 13.87 -3.26
C LEU A 307 -17.53 12.85 -3.75
N ILE A 308 -16.42 12.75 -3.04
CA ILE A 308 -15.32 11.84 -3.39
C ILE A 308 -15.60 10.44 -2.86
N MET A 309 -15.62 9.48 -3.80
CA MET A 309 -15.86 8.06 -3.58
C MET A 309 -14.71 7.24 -4.18
N LYS A 310 -14.68 5.93 -3.94
CA LYS A 310 -13.73 5.01 -4.59
C LYS A 310 -14.41 4.28 -5.76
N SER A 311 -13.63 3.90 -6.76
CA SER A 311 -14.12 3.04 -7.84
C SER A 311 -14.72 1.75 -7.28
N GLY A 312 -15.85 1.31 -7.82
CA GLY A 312 -16.64 0.21 -7.27
C GLY A 312 -17.63 0.62 -6.17
N SER A 313 -17.67 1.90 -5.78
CA SER A 313 -18.71 2.40 -4.89
C SER A 313 -20.09 2.31 -5.52
N ARG A 314 -21.08 2.02 -4.70
CA ARG A 314 -22.49 1.90 -5.07
C ARG A 314 -23.30 3.03 -4.45
N ILE A 315 -24.56 3.19 -4.89
CA ILE A 315 -25.48 4.20 -4.34
C ILE A 315 -25.64 4.06 -2.82
N ILE A 316 -25.59 2.85 -2.28
CA ILE A 316 -25.59 2.62 -0.82
C ILE A 316 -24.42 3.30 -0.11
N ASP A 317 -23.23 3.27 -0.71
CA ASP A 317 -22.03 3.88 -0.14
C ASP A 317 -22.10 5.41 -0.24
N VAL A 318 -22.70 5.93 -1.33
CA VAL A 318 -22.99 7.37 -1.49
C VAL A 318 -23.95 7.84 -0.39
N CYS A 319 -25.02 7.10 -0.12
CA CYS A 319 -25.94 7.41 0.98
C CYS A 319 -25.21 7.42 2.34
N ASP A 320 -24.39 6.41 2.62
CA ASP A 320 -23.65 6.28 3.88
C ASP A 320 -22.62 7.41 4.07
N LYS A 321 -21.99 7.88 2.97
CA LYS A 321 -21.04 9.01 3.00
C LYS A 321 -21.73 10.35 3.28
N ILE A 322 -22.97 10.56 2.81
CA ILE A 322 -23.73 11.79 3.09
C ILE A 322 -24.25 11.79 4.52
N HIS A 323 -25.08 10.79 4.87
CA HIS A 323 -25.60 10.62 6.23
C HIS A 323 -26.27 9.24 6.41
N GLN A 324 -26.05 8.59 7.56
CA GLN A 324 -26.57 7.24 7.82
C GLN A 324 -28.10 7.10 7.73
N ASP A 325 -28.84 8.17 8.00
CA ASP A 325 -30.32 8.14 7.95
C ASP A 325 -30.90 8.21 6.54
N ILE A 326 -30.15 8.73 5.55
CA ILE A 326 -30.59 8.79 4.15
C ILE A 326 -30.83 7.37 3.62
N LYS A 327 -29.97 6.43 4.00
CA LYS A 327 -30.09 5.02 3.65
C LYS A 327 -31.37 4.38 4.19
N LYS A 328 -31.77 4.69 5.42
CA LYS A 328 -32.99 4.15 6.04
C LYS A 328 -34.26 4.62 5.33
N GLY A 329 -34.25 5.88 4.87
CA GLY A 329 -35.36 6.49 4.13
C GLY A 329 -35.31 6.25 2.62
N PHE A 330 -34.31 5.56 2.09
CA PHE A 330 -34.08 5.45 0.65
C PHE A 330 -35.27 4.83 -0.10
N ARG A 331 -35.72 5.49 -1.18
CA ARG A 331 -36.74 4.97 -2.08
C ARG A 331 -36.13 4.55 -3.43
N TYR A 332 -35.39 5.46 -4.07
CA TYR A 332 -34.62 5.23 -5.28
C TYR A 332 -33.62 6.37 -5.50
N ALA A 333 -32.66 6.18 -6.41
CA ALA A 333 -31.81 7.26 -6.92
C ALA A 333 -32.07 7.49 -8.41
N ARG A 334 -31.85 8.72 -8.87
CA ARG A 334 -31.71 9.05 -10.31
C ARG A 334 -30.27 9.38 -10.59
N VAL A 335 -29.74 8.83 -11.67
CA VAL A 335 -28.34 9.03 -12.07
C VAL A 335 -28.27 9.54 -13.49
N TRP A 336 -27.35 10.45 -13.74
CA TRP A 336 -26.95 10.94 -15.06
C TRP A 336 -25.45 10.71 -15.22
N GLY A 337 -25.01 10.24 -16.38
CA GLY A 337 -23.60 9.93 -16.63
C GLY A 337 -23.33 8.52 -17.15
N ASN A 338 -22.07 8.10 -17.04
CA ASN A 338 -21.54 6.92 -17.74
C ASN A 338 -21.87 5.58 -17.03
N SER A 339 -22.43 5.61 -15.82
CA SER A 339 -22.89 4.38 -15.15
C SER A 339 -24.27 3.92 -15.62
N VAL A 340 -25.05 4.78 -16.27
CA VAL A 340 -26.42 4.48 -16.72
C VAL A 340 -26.53 4.45 -18.24
N ARG A 341 -27.62 3.87 -18.75
CA ARG A 341 -27.87 3.77 -20.20
C ARG A 341 -28.49 5.03 -20.78
N PHE A 342 -29.25 5.75 -19.97
CA PHE A 342 -29.87 7.01 -20.33
C PHE A 342 -29.93 7.93 -19.11
N ASP A 343 -29.93 9.22 -19.37
CA ASP A 343 -29.91 10.26 -18.36
C ASP A 343 -31.17 10.26 -17.48
N GLY A 344 -30.96 10.34 -16.17
CA GLY A 344 -32.04 10.32 -15.18
C GLY A 344 -32.62 8.93 -14.91
N GLN A 345 -31.93 7.86 -15.34
CA GLN A 345 -32.33 6.49 -15.08
C GLN A 345 -32.49 6.25 -13.56
N ILE A 346 -33.59 5.57 -13.21
CA ILE A 346 -33.88 5.18 -11.84
C ILE A 346 -33.08 3.94 -11.49
N VAL A 347 -32.35 3.99 -10.38
CA VAL A 347 -31.49 2.90 -9.90
C VAL A 347 -31.72 2.62 -8.41
N GLY A 348 -31.35 1.40 -8.01
CA GLY A 348 -31.38 0.95 -6.61
C GLY A 348 -30.05 1.16 -5.89
N LEU A 349 -29.99 0.72 -4.63
CA LEU A 349 -28.82 0.83 -3.75
C LEU A 349 -27.57 0.11 -4.27
N GLU A 350 -27.76 -1.00 -4.99
CA GLU A 350 -26.68 -1.85 -5.50
C GLU A 350 -26.03 -1.33 -6.78
N HIS A 351 -26.57 -0.26 -7.38
CA HIS A 351 -26.04 0.32 -8.60
C HIS A 351 -24.65 0.93 -8.36
N GLU A 352 -23.67 0.52 -9.15
CA GLU A 352 -22.30 1.02 -9.12
C GLU A 352 -22.23 2.38 -9.84
N VAL A 353 -21.68 3.38 -9.16
CA VAL A 353 -21.49 4.73 -9.71
C VAL A 353 -20.10 4.86 -10.35
N LYS A 354 -19.97 5.78 -11.32
CA LYS A 354 -18.71 6.08 -12.02
C LYS A 354 -18.30 7.54 -11.84
N ASP A 355 -17.03 7.83 -12.12
CA ASP A 355 -16.51 9.20 -12.09
C ASP A 355 -17.31 10.12 -13.01
N GLY A 356 -17.71 11.26 -12.47
CA GLY A 356 -18.49 12.27 -13.17
C GLY A 356 -20.01 12.06 -13.11
N ASP A 357 -20.49 10.98 -12.51
CA ASP A 357 -21.94 10.77 -12.38
C ASP A 357 -22.58 11.86 -11.51
N ILE A 358 -23.77 12.28 -11.92
CA ILE A 358 -24.64 13.16 -11.15
C ILE A 358 -25.71 12.29 -10.48
N VAL A 359 -25.96 12.48 -9.19
CA VAL A 359 -26.87 11.63 -8.41
C VAL A 359 -27.89 12.48 -7.64
N THR A 360 -29.16 12.12 -7.79
CA THR A 360 -30.26 12.58 -6.92
C THR A 360 -30.76 11.40 -6.10
N ILE A 361 -30.74 11.53 -4.77
CA ILE A 361 -31.33 10.55 -3.86
C ILE A 361 -32.75 10.98 -3.50
N ILE A 362 -33.71 10.08 -3.63
CA ILE A 362 -35.10 10.28 -3.22
C ILE A 362 -35.38 9.42 -1.98
N THR A 363 -35.69 10.09 -0.88
CA THR A 363 -36.14 9.45 0.36
C THR A 363 -37.66 9.47 0.48
N ARG A 364 -38.21 8.64 1.37
CA ARG A 364 -39.63 8.61 1.71
C ARG A 364 -40.08 9.86 2.47
#